data_AF-A0A2V8FXV8-F1
#
_entry.id   AF-A0A2V8FXV8-F1
#
_cell.length_a   1.000
_cell.length_b   1.000
_cell.length_c   1.000
_cell.angle_alpha   90.00
_cell.angle_beta   90.00
_cell.angle_gamma   90.00
#
_symmetry.space_group_name_H-M   'P 1'
#
loop_
_entity.id
_entity.type
_entity.pdbx_description
1 polymer ?
#
loop_
_entity_poly.entity_id
_entity_poly.type
_entity_poly.pdbx_seq_one_letter_code
_entity_poly.pdbx_strand_id
1 'polypeptide(L)'
;MSALSLRLPNSLHERARELARREGVSINQLVSSALAEKMSALLTEEYLEVRARRGSRTRFLAALAQVPAVEPDPEDVFPVEAPNTALQPTSRARRKSKSRKRSRAAGG
;
A
#
# COMPACT_ATOMS: atom_id res chain seq x y z
N MET A 1 15.82 21.18 7.81
CA MET A 1 15.52 19.93 8.54
C MET A 1 15.54 20.22 10.03
N SER A 2 14.63 19.61 10.80
CA SER A 2 14.70 19.65 12.26
C SER A 2 15.67 18.56 12.76
N ALA A 3 16.40 18.83 13.84
CA ALA A 3 17.32 17.87 14.44
C ALA A 3 16.62 17.08 15.55
N LEU A 4 16.80 15.76 15.55
CA LEU A 4 16.25 14.85 16.55
C LEU A 4 17.41 14.10 17.23
N SER A 5 17.52 14.21 18.55
CA SER A 5 18.53 13.51 19.36
C SER A 5 17.87 12.42 20.19
N LEU A 6 18.29 11.17 20.00
CA LEU A 6 17.80 9.99 20.71
C LEU A 6 18.96 9.10 21.13
N ARG A 7 18.77 8.38 22.24
CA ARG A 7 19.67 7.33 22.70
C ARG A 7 19.09 5.97 22.33
N LEU A 8 19.90 5.13 21.72
CA LEU A 8 19.54 3.75 21.36
C LEU A 8 20.35 2.78 22.22
N PRO A 9 19.82 1.58 22.54
CA PRO A 9 20.63 0.50 23.08
C PRO A 9 21.83 0.19 22.17
N ASN A 10 22.99 -0.12 22.76
CA ASN A 10 24.23 -0.37 22.00
C ASN A 10 24.04 -1.43 20.90
N SER A 11 23.34 -2.52 21.21
CA SER A 11 23.06 -3.59 20.24
C SER A 11 22.28 -3.10 19.01
N LEU A 12 21.31 -2.21 19.21
CA LEU A 12 20.50 -1.64 18.14
C LEU A 12 21.31 -0.64 17.31
N HIS A 13 22.11 0.19 17.96
CA HIS A 13 23.00 1.14 17.29
C HIS A 13 24.02 0.43 16.39
N GLU A 14 24.65 -0.64 16.87
CA GLU A 14 25.61 -1.42 16.05
C GLU A 14 24.94 -2.12 14.87
N ARG A 15 23.74 -2.68 15.06
CA ARG A 15 22.94 -3.26 13.97
C ARG A 15 22.57 -2.20 12.91
N ALA A 16 22.13 -1.03 13.34
CA ALA A 16 21.80 0.08 12.42
C ALA A 16 23.04 0.55 11.64
N ARG A 17 24.21 0.63 12.31
CA ARG A 17 25.48 0.97 11.66
C ARG A 17 25.89 -0.08 10.62
N GLU A 18 25.72 -1.36 10.91
CA GLU A 18 26.00 -2.43 9.94
C GLU A 18 25.07 -2.34 8.73
N LEU A 19 23.77 -2.17 8.95
CA LEU A 19 22.78 -2.05 7.88
C LEU A 19 23.05 -0.83 7.00
N ALA A 20 23.30 0.34 7.60
CA ALA A 20 23.59 1.56 6.87
C ALA A 20 24.84 1.41 5.97
N ARG A 21 25.88 0.71 6.46
CA ARG A 21 27.06 0.38 5.65
C ARG A 21 26.75 -0.54 4.48
N ARG A 22 25.91 -1.57 4.69
CA ARG A 22 25.48 -2.49 3.63
C ARG A 22 24.68 -1.77 2.54
N GLU A 23 23.87 -0.79 2.92
CA GLU A 23 23.07 0.03 2.00
C GLU A 23 23.84 1.21 1.40
N GLY A 24 25.05 1.51 1.88
CA GLY A 24 25.85 2.64 1.39
C GLY A 24 25.30 4.01 1.78
N VAL A 25 24.54 4.10 2.87
CA VAL A 25 23.91 5.34 3.37
C VAL A 25 24.40 5.70 4.76
N SER A 26 24.18 6.95 5.18
CA SER A 26 24.44 7.35 6.57
C SER A 26 23.39 6.75 7.52
N ILE A 27 23.74 6.58 8.81
CA ILE A 27 22.80 6.12 9.84
C ILE A 27 21.58 7.05 9.92
N ASN A 28 21.78 8.37 9.79
CA ASN A 28 20.68 9.34 9.82
C ASN A 28 19.71 9.17 8.64
N GLN A 29 20.22 8.86 7.45
CA GLN A 29 19.38 8.55 6.28
C GLN A 29 18.60 7.26 6.49
N LEU A 30 19.26 6.20 6.96
CA LEU A 30 18.61 4.93 7.30
C LEU A 30 17.49 5.11 8.32
N VAL A 31 17.73 5.85 9.40
CA VAL A 31 16.72 6.10 10.43
C VAL A 31 15.56 6.93 9.88
N SER A 32 15.85 7.93 9.05
CA SER A 32 14.83 8.77 8.42
C SER A 32 13.95 7.98 7.45
N SER A 33 14.53 7.12 6.61
CA SER A 33 13.77 6.27 5.68
C SER A 33 12.94 5.23 6.42
N ALA A 34 13.52 4.55 7.42
CA ALA A 34 12.81 3.56 8.23
C ALA A 34 11.62 4.18 8.99
N LEU A 35 11.78 5.41 9.51
CA LEU A 35 10.68 6.14 10.13
C LEU A 35 9.59 6.48 9.12
N ALA A 36 9.95 6.98 7.93
CA ALA A 36 9.00 7.29 6.87
C ALA A 36 8.21 6.03 6.43
N GLU A 37 8.90 4.89 6.30
CA GLU A 37 8.28 3.61 5.97
C GLU A 37 7.33 3.15 7.08
N LYS A 38 7.76 3.21 8.34
CA LYS A 38 6.91 2.85 9.48
C LYS A 38 5.68 3.73 9.58
N MET A 39 5.84 5.05 9.40
CA MET A 39 4.73 6.00 9.37
C MET A 39 3.78 5.69 8.23
N SER A 40 4.29 5.39 7.04
CA SER A 40 3.46 5.00 5.90
C SER A 40 2.65 3.73 6.23
N ALA A 41 3.30 2.69 6.76
CA ALA A 41 2.61 1.46 7.14
C ALA A 41 1.51 1.66 8.20
N LEU A 42 1.72 2.58 9.15
CA LEU A 42 0.77 2.84 10.23
C LEU A 42 -0.35 3.81 9.86
N LEU A 43 -0.05 4.83 9.05
CA LEU A 43 -0.93 5.98 8.83
C LEU A 43 -1.60 5.99 7.46
N THR A 44 -1.32 5.00 6.59
CA THR A 44 -1.87 4.97 5.23
C THR A 44 -3.41 5.00 5.22
N GLU A 45 -4.07 4.23 6.09
CA GLU A 45 -5.54 4.19 6.14
C GLU A 45 -6.12 5.57 6.45
N GLU A 46 -5.68 6.19 7.55
CA GLU A 46 -6.10 7.54 7.95
C GLU A 46 -5.83 8.58 6.85
N TYR A 47 -4.64 8.53 6.24
CA TYR A 47 -4.29 9.43 5.14
C TYR A 47 -5.25 9.29 3.95
N LEU A 48 -5.59 8.06 3.57
CA LEU A 48 -6.55 7.78 2.49
C LEU A 48 -7.96 8.23 2.86
N GLU A 49 -8.41 8.04 4.09
CA GLU A 49 -9.71 8.51 4.55
C GLU A 49 -9.83 10.03 4.47
N VAL A 50 -8.81 10.76 4.94
CA VAL A 50 -8.77 12.23 4.89
C VAL A 50 -8.77 12.71 3.43
N ARG A 51 -8.02 12.04 2.54
CA ARG A 51 -8.04 12.32 1.10
C ARG A 51 -9.40 12.01 0.46
N ALA A 52 -10.03 10.90 0.82
CA ALA A 52 -11.31 10.47 0.29
C ALA A 52 -12.43 11.46 0.61
N ARG A 53 -12.42 12.06 1.81
CA ARG A 53 -13.37 13.12 2.22
C ARG A 53 -13.32 14.36 1.31
N ARG A 54 -12.17 14.63 0.69
CA ARG A 54 -11.99 15.74 -0.27
C ARG A 54 -12.34 15.33 -1.70
N GLY A 55 -12.53 14.05 -1.97
CA GLY A 55 -12.86 13.52 -3.29
C GLY A 55 -14.32 13.75 -3.66
N SER A 56 -14.58 13.96 -4.94
CA SER A 56 -15.94 14.01 -5.49
C SER A 56 -16.02 13.12 -6.71
N ARG A 57 -16.86 12.07 -6.63
CA ARG A 57 -17.10 11.15 -7.74
C ARG A 57 -17.61 11.87 -8.98
N THR A 58 -18.48 12.87 -8.80
CA THR A 58 -19.01 13.68 -9.91
C THR A 58 -17.91 14.46 -10.61
N ARG A 59 -17.02 15.14 -9.86
CA ARG A 59 -15.88 15.85 -10.46
C ARG A 59 -14.91 14.92 -11.16
N PHE A 60 -14.67 13.74 -10.58
CA PHE A 60 -13.83 12.72 -11.18
C PHE A 60 -14.39 12.25 -12.53
N LEU A 61 -15.69 11.91 -12.60
CA LEU A 61 -16.32 11.49 -13.86
C LEU A 61 -16.37 12.63 -14.89
N ALA A 62 -16.61 13.87 -14.45
CA ALA A 62 -16.59 15.03 -15.34
C ALA A 62 -15.20 15.30 -15.93
N ALA A 63 -14.13 15.02 -15.19
CA ALA A 63 -12.77 15.08 -15.71
C ALA A 63 -12.50 13.95 -16.73
N LEU A 64 -12.91 12.71 -16.41
CA LEU A 64 -12.75 11.59 -17.34
C LEU A 64 -13.52 11.77 -18.65
N ALA A 65 -14.70 12.40 -18.62
CA ALA A 65 -15.49 12.68 -19.81
C ALA A 65 -14.81 13.65 -20.80
N GLN A 66 -13.75 14.35 -20.38
CA GLN A 66 -12.95 15.21 -21.27
C GLN A 66 -11.93 14.42 -22.09
N VAL A 67 -11.66 13.16 -21.72
CA VAL A 67 -10.75 12.29 -22.47
C VAL A 67 -11.46 11.83 -23.75
N PRO A 68 -10.89 12.08 -24.94
CA PRO A 68 -11.45 11.59 -26.19
C PRO A 68 -11.54 10.06 -26.22
N ALA A 69 -12.65 9.54 -26.75
CA ALA A 69 -12.81 8.10 -26.96
C ALA A 69 -12.10 7.68 -28.25
N VAL A 70 -10.77 7.62 -28.20
CA VAL A 70 -9.89 7.16 -29.30
C VAL A 70 -9.13 5.91 -28.87
N GLU A 71 -8.68 5.12 -29.86
CA GLU A 71 -7.77 4.02 -29.59
C GLU A 71 -6.47 4.54 -28.95
N PRO A 72 -5.90 3.82 -27.96
CA PRO A 72 -4.61 4.19 -27.38
C PRO A 72 -3.49 4.05 -28.40
N ASP A 73 -2.42 4.81 -28.20
CA ASP A 73 -1.20 4.68 -29.00
C ASP A 73 -0.61 3.25 -28.83
N PRO A 74 0.11 2.72 -29.84
CA PRO A 74 0.65 1.36 -29.78
C PRO A 74 1.50 1.06 -28.54
N GLU A 75 2.20 2.08 -28.02
CA GLU A 75 3.03 1.99 -26.81
C GLU A 75 2.22 1.96 -25.49
N ASP A 76 0.97 2.42 -25.53
CA ASP A 76 0.03 2.48 -24.40
C ASP A 76 -0.92 1.26 -24.35
N VAL A 77 -0.85 0.37 -25.34
CA VAL A 77 -1.64 -0.87 -25.38
C VAL A 77 -1.12 -1.85 -24.32
N PHE A 78 -1.97 -2.20 -23.36
CA PHE A 78 -1.65 -3.28 -22.41
C PHE A 78 -1.70 -4.65 -23.11
N PRO A 79 -0.70 -5.54 -22.92
CA PRO A 79 -0.73 -6.87 -23.51
C PRO A 79 -1.96 -7.65 -23.05
N VAL A 80 -2.75 -8.15 -24.00
CA VAL A 80 -4.06 -8.78 -23.74
C VAL A 80 -3.94 -10.13 -23.01
N GLU A 81 -2.72 -10.65 -22.79
CA GLU A 81 -2.45 -11.97 -22.22
C GLU A 81 -1.83 -11.92 -20.82
N ALA A 82 -2.63 -11.54 -19.84
CA ALA A 82 -2.55 -12.17 -18.53
C ALA A 82 -3.98 -12.24 -17.96
N PRO A 83 -4.57 -13.44 -17.78
CA PRO A 83 -5.85 -13.53 -17.09
C PRO A 83 -5.69 -12.89 -15.72
N ASN A 84 -6.50 -11.87 -15.43
CA ASN A 84 -6.52 -11.15 -14.18
C ASN A 84 -6.98 -12.08 -13.04
N THR A 85 -6.09 -12.96 -12.59
CA THR A 85 -6.35 -13.99 -11.58
C THR A 85 -6.17 -13.42 -10.16
N ALA A 86 -5.93 -12.12 -10.01
CA ALA A 86 -5.60 -11.55 -8.72
C ALA A 86 -6.16 -10.14 -8.50
N LEU A 87 -7.47 -9.94 -8.70
CA LEU A 87 -8.21 -9.34 -7.59
C LEU A 87 -8.29 -10.41 -6.52
N GLN A 88 -7.22 -10.58 -5.73
CA GLN A 88 -7.23 -11.52 -4.62
C GLN A 88 -8.47 -11.21 -3.79
N PRO A 89 -9.41 -12.16 -3.63
CA PRO A 89 -10.57 -11.91 -2.81
C PRO A 89 -10.04 -11.54 -1.43
N THR A 90 -10.37 -10.33 -0.97
CA THR A 90 -10.02 -9.92 0.40
C THR A 90 -10.46 -11.04 1.33
N SER A 91 -9.58 -11.43 2.25
CA SER A 91 -9.75 -12.57 3.16
C SER A 91 -11.13 -12.60 3.88
N ARG A 92 -11.81 -11.45 3.92
CA ARG A 92 -13.18 -11.25 4.41
C ARG A 92 -14.25 -12.06 3.65
N ALA A 93 -14.14 -12.22 2.33
CA ALA A 93 -15.10 -12.99 1.52
C ALA A 93 -14.96 -14.51 1.76
N ARG A 94 -13.72 -15.00 1.94
CA ARG A 94 -13.41 -16.42 2.14
C ARG A 94 -13.83 -16.94 3.53
N ARG A 95 -13.90 -16.07 4.54
CA ARG A 95 -14.41 -16.40 5.88
C ARG A 95 -15.94 -16.61 5.91
N LYS A 96 -16.71 -15.80 5.19
CA LYS A 96 -18.19 -15.92 5.15
C LYS A 96 -18.66 -17.20 4.45
N SER A 97 -17.97 -17.64 3.40
CA SER A 97 -18.34 -18.87 2.67
C SER A 97 -18.03 -20.15 3.45
N LYS A 98 -16.92 -20.20 4.20
CA LYS A 98 -16.60 -21.35 5.08
C LYS A 98 -17.60 -21.51 6.25
N SER A 99 -18.06 -20.41 6.83
CA SER A 99 -19.06 -20.43 7.91
C SER A 99 -20.42 -20.97 7.44
N ARG A 100 -20.91 -20.52 6.28
CA ARG A 100 -22.17 -20.99 5.68
C ARG A 100 -22.15 -22.46 5.24
N LYS A 101 -20.99 -22.99 4.84
CA LYS A 101 -20.87 -24.40 4.41
C LYS A 101 -20.87 -25.37 5.59
N ARG A 102 -20.30 -24.96 6.74
CA ARG A 102 -20.28 -25.77 7.98
C ARG A 102 -21.66 -25.87 8.64
N SER A 103 -22.47 -24.82 8.60
CA SER A 103 -23.82 -24.85 9.20
C SER A 103 -24.82 -25.73 8.43
N ARG A 104 -24.58 -25.99 7.13
CA ARG A 104 -25.45 -26.86 6.30
C ARG A 104 -25.12 -28.34 6.40
N ALA A 105 -23.93 -28.69 6.89
CA ALA A 105 -23.48 -30.08 7.02
C ALA A 105 -23.79 -30.71 8.40
N ALA A 106 -24.38 -29.94 9.32
CA ALA A 106 -24.69 -30.38 10.69
C ALA A 106 -26.20 -30.49 10.98
N GLY A 107 -27.03 -30.44 9.94
CA GLY A 107 -28.50 -30.47 10.05
C GLY A 107 -29.12 -31.38 9.01
N GLY A 108 -28.79 -32.67 9.08
CA GLY A 108 -29.35 -33.77 8.28
C GLY A 108 -29.15 -35.07 9.03
#